data_AF-A0A165WJ11-F1
#
_entry.id   AF-A0A165WJ11-F1
#
_cell.length_a   1.000
_cell.length_b   1.000
_cell.length_c   1.000
_cell.angle_alpha   90.00
_cell.angle_beta   90.00
_cell.angle_gamma   90.00
#
_symmetry.space_group_name_H-M   'P 1'
#
loop_
_entity.id
_entity.type
_entity.pdbx_description
1 polymer ?
#
loop_
_entity_poly.entity_id
_entity_poly.type
_entity_poly.pdbx_seq_one_letter_code
_entity_poly.pdbx_strand_id
1 'polypeptide(L)'
;MNDMNLKKIRNLTTATIAKYKKKAAIRESRMALLDAMAQNSSVTSRTKWQEQIALAYRRRSIDLANPRAYDPKFMDTFFNSLFITPNKGAAELALIERDMAETNEPGLAKLIINGLQLQIEQLSWQAYEKNHTPMTEPSRRMMTAARTSLKTRIAKHNKLAAELLGPLSVDNSQPEGDALFDTGVRLRGMTSLGEWETASSRQARQRSTRQPEFYGVDLPSARKGKMGSEILARAGAYEIYMRENWLAQLLHEICLLLVDQVATLRRTIQHTPRAGPMSQKDTRATQAKKLEQSQGVRVYAQQYNEFRKRMKGIEAAPAFAAAHPEYSITAQIERGQYAELTFHDIKCDVTAYDIMGNGQFKLPWFWKLTARDKSISDDVFIQDFFRMRWINARVGLDRSDEEIAVLMAEMDMIHRGYGHMAEDWRTRAERMEKLDGYEAHVLTARAKEDTWLEYGERARR
;
A
#
# COMPACT_ATOMS: atom_id res chain seq x y z
N MET A 1 -25.88 2.67 -36.93
CA MET A 1 -25.07 2.95 -35.72
C MET A 1 -23.97 1.91 -35.66
N ASN A 2 -22.68 2.30 -35.73
CA ASN A 2 -21.57 1.34 -35.68
C ASN A 2 -21.59 0.57 -34.35
N ASP A 3 -21.40 -0.75 -34.43
CA ASP A 3 -21.54 -1.72 -33.33
C ASP A 3 -20.64 -1.39 -32.12
N MET A 4 -19.47 -0.78 -32.40
CA MET A 4 -18.52 -0.31 -31.38
C MET A 4 -19.09 0.79 -30.47
N ASN A 5 -19.95 1.68 -30.98
CA ASN A 5 -20.56 2.74 -30.18
C ASN A 5 -21.69 2.18 -29.31
N LEU A 6 -22.44 1.20 -29.81
CA LEU A 6 -23.49 0.52 -29.04
C LEU A 6 -22.89 -0.26 -27.85
N LYS A 7 -21.76 -0.94 -28.05
CA LYS A 7 -21.06 -1.66 -26.98
C LYS A 7 -20.53 -0.72 -25.88
N LYS A 8 -19.97 0.44 -26.26
CA LYS A 8 -19.52 1.46 -25.31
C LYS A 8 -20.67 1.99 -24.46
N ILE A 9 -21.79 2.28 -25.11
CA ILE A 9 -23.00 2.78 -24.45
C ILE A 9 -23.57 1.72 -23.50
N ARG A 10 -23.68 0.45 -23.93
CA ARG A 10 -24.11 -0.66 -23.06
C ARG A 10 -23.22 -0.82 -21.81
N ASN A 11 -21.90 -0.70 -21.98
CA ASN A 11 -20.96 -0.87 -20.89
C ASN A 11 -20.93 0.33 -19.92
N LEU A 12 -21.41 1.50 -20.34
CA LEU A 12 -21.37 2.72 -19.55
C LEU A 12 -22.17 2.57 -18.25
N THR A 13 -23.39 2.04 -18.32
CA THR A 13 -24.25 1.81 -17.16
C THR A 13 -23.61 0.85 -16.17
N THR A 14 -23.17 -0.32 -16.63
CA THR A 14 -22.55 -1.35 -15.78
C THR A 14 -21.24 -0.86 -15.15
N ALA A 15 -20.40 -0.16 -15.92
CA ALA A 15 -19.15 0.40 -15.41
C ALA A 15 -19.39 1.46 -14.34
N THR A 16 -20.38 2.34 -14.53
CA THR A 16 -20.70 3.43 -13.59
C THR A 16 -21.28 2.87 -12.29
N ILE A 17 -22.19 1.88 -12.36
CA ILE A 17 -22.71 1.17 -11.17
C ILE A 17 -21.58 0.47 -10.40
N ALA A 18 -20.68 -0.22 -11.11
CA ALA A 18 -19.53 -0.89 -10.48
C ALA A 18 -18.60 0.12 -9.78
N LYS A 19 -18.36 1.27 -10.41
CA LYS A 19 -17.61 2.39 -9.80
C LYS A 19 -18.32 2.91 -8.56
N TYR A 20 -19.63 3.17 -8.63
CA TYR A 20 -20.43 3.64 -7.49
C TYR A 20 -20.32 2.69 -6.30
N LYS A 21 -20.60 1.39 -6.49
CA LYS A 21 -20.50 0.38 -5.41
C LYS A 21 -19.11 0.34 -4.79
N LYS A 22 -18.06 0.39 -5.62
CA LYS A 22 -16.68 0.44 -5.15
C LYS A 22 -16.41 1.70 -4.31
N LYS A 23 -16.87 2.87 -4.77
CA LYS A 23 -16.66 4.15 -4.07
C LYS A 23 -17.47 4.24 -2.78
N ALA A 24 -18.70 3.70 -2.75
CA ALA A 24 -19.52 3.58 -1.55
C ALA A 24 -18.82 2.74 -0.47
N ALA A 25 -18.28 1.56 -0.83
CA ALA A 25 -17.53 0.73 0.11
C ALA A 25 -16.25 1.44 0.63
N ILE A 26 -15.55 2.17 -0.25
CA ILE A 26 -14.38 2.98 0.15
C ILE A 26 -14.80 4.09 1.12
N ARG A 27 -15.93 4.77 0.88
CA ARG A 27 -16.47 5.80 1.77
C ARG A 27 -16.73 5.26 3.17
N GLU A 28 -17.38 4.09 3.28
CA GLU A 28 -17.62 3.44 4.57
C GLU A 28 -16.33 3.16 5.33
N SER A 29 -15.30 2.65 4.64
CA SER A 29 -13.98 2.42 5.23
C SER A 29 -13.32 3.72 5.69
N ARG A 30 -13.42 4.81 4.91
CA ARG A 30 -12.88 6.13 5.26
C ARG A 30 -13.62 6.77 6.44
N MET A 31 -14.94 6.61 6.51
CA MET A 31 -15.75 7.07 7.64
C MET A 31 -15.34 6.34 8.93
N ALA A 32 -15.21 5.01 8.88
CA ALA A 32 -14.73 4.23 10.01
C ALA A 32 -13.32 4.63 10.49
N LEU A 33 -12.43 4.99 9.55
CA LEU A 33 -11.11 5.51 9.87
C LEU A 33 -11.19 6.89 10.55
N LEU A 34 -12.02 7.81 10.04
CA LEU A 34 -12.21 9.12 10.64
C LEU A 34 -12.77 9.01 12.07
N ASP A 35 -13.74 8.13 12.28
CA ASP A 35 -14.31 7.84 13.61
C ASP A 35 -13.26 7.26 14.57
N ALA A 36 -12.35 6.41 14.07
CA ALA A 36 -11.22 5.92 14.84
C ALA A 36 -10.25 7.04 15.23
N MET A 37 -9.94 7.95 14.30
CA MET A 37 -9.08 9.09 14.60
C MET A 37 -9.76 10.10 15.53
N ALA A 38 -11.08 10.23 15.45
CA ALA A 38 -11.86 11.13 16.29
C ALA A 38 -11.80 10.79 17.78
N GLN A 39 -11.59 9.52 18.09
CA GLN A 39 -11.48 9.04 19.48
C GLN A 39 -10.05 9.16 20.03
N ASN A 40 -9.06 9.31 19.16
CA ASN A 40 -7.66 9.54 19.55
C ASN A 40 -7.32 11.00 19.79
N SER A 41 -8.23 11.91 19.46
CA SER A 41 -7.99 13.34 19.46
C SER A 41 -9.04 14.08 20.28
N SER A 42 -8.61 15.08 21.03
CA SER A 42 -9.53 15.93 21.78
C SER A 42 -10.47 16.68 20.84
N VAL A 43 -11.67 17.02 21.33
CA VAL A 43 -12.63 17.85 20.56
C VAL A 43 -12.00 19.19 20.17
N THR A 44 -11.22 19.79 21.08
CA THR A 44 -10.49 21.04 20.84
C THR A 44 -9.50 20.92 19.69
N SER A 45 -8.67 19.87 19.68
CA SER A 45 -7.71 19.60 18.60
C SER A 45 -8.42 19.43 17.26
N ARG A 46 -9.52 18.65 17.24
CA ARG A 46 -10.30 18.41 16.02
C ARG A 46 -10.96 19.66 15.48
N THR A 47 -11.49 20.50 16.36
CA THR A 47 -12.11 21.78 15.97
C THR A 47 -11.07 22.67 15.30
N LYS A 48 -9.89 22.81 15.92
CA LYS A 48 -8.76 23.53 15.34
C LYS A 48 -8.35 22.97 13.97
N TRP A 49 -8.24 21.65 13.83
CA TRP A 49 -7.87 21.03 12.56
C TRP A 49 -8.95 21.21 11.48
N GLN A 50 -10.24 21.16 11.86
CA GLN A 50 -11.35 21.44 10.96
C GLN A 50 -11.32 22.89 10.45
N GLU A 51 -11.01 23.85 11.32
CA GLU A 51 -10.81 25.26 10.93
C GLU A 51 -9.63 25.41 9.97
N GLN A 52 -8.53 24.69 10.19
CA GLN A 52 -7.39 24.68 9.28
C GLN A 52 -7.76 24.12 7.90
N ILE A 53 -8.55 23.03 7.83
CA ILE A 53 -9.08 22.49 6.56
C ILE A 53 -9.98 23.53 5.88
N ALA A 54 -10.90 24.15 6.62
CA ALA A 54 -11.80 25.16 6.07
C ALA A 54 -11.05 26.40 5.54
N LEU A 55 -9.93 26.77 6.17
CA LEU A 55 -9.03 27.80 5.67
C LEU A 55 -8.32 27.35 4.38
N ALA A 56 -7.84 26.10 4.34
CA ALA A 56 -7.17 25.53 3.17
C ALA A 56 -8.10 25.48 1.95
N TYR A 57 -9.35 25.03 2.13
CA TYR A 57 -10.35 25.06 1.07
C TYR A 57 -10.65 26.48 0.61
N ARG A 58 -10.85 27.43 1.53
CA ARG A 58 -11.08 28.84 1.17
C ARG A 58 -9.96 29.47 0.35
N ARG A 59 -8.68 29.19 0.69
CA ARG A 59 -7.51 29.72 -0.05
C ARG A 59 -7.25 29.03 -1.38
N ARG A 60 -7.83 27.83 -1.59
CA ARG A 60 -7.72 27.08 -2.85
C ARG A 60 -8.90 27.31 -3.78
N SER A 61 -10.06 27.66 -3.25
CA SER A 61 -11.22 28.01 -4.05
C SER A 61 -10.98 29.33 -4.77
N ILE A 62 -11.17 29.33 -6.09
CA ILE A 62 -11.14 30.56 -6.88
C ILE A 62 -12.42 31.33 -6.55
N ASP A 63 -12.28 32.39 -5.76
CA ASP A 63 -13.33 33.39 -5.61
C ASP A 63 -13.23 34.38 -6.77
N LEU A 64 -14.24 34.37 -7.65
CA LEU A 64 -14.30 35.29 -8.79
C LEU A 64 -14.40 36.76 -8.35
N ALA A 65 -14.93 37.03 -7.16
CA ALA A 65 -15.00 38.38 -6.59
C ALA A 65 -13.65 38.82 -5.98
N ASN A 66 -12.80 37.87 -5.58
CA ASN A 66 -11.47 38.15 -5.07
C ASN A 66 -10.41 37.13 -5.55
N PRO A 67 -9.97 37.21 -6.82
CA PRO A 67 -9.00 36.25 -7.38
C PRO A 67 -7.64 36.26 -6.68
N ARG A 68 -7.29 37.34 -5.97
CA ARG A 68 -6.03 37.46 -5.21
C ARG A 68 -6.01 36.61 -3.94
N ALA A 69 -7.17 36.12 -3.48
CA ALA A 69 -7.27 35.21 -2.34
C ALA A 69 -6.82 33.77 -2.68
N TYR A 70 -6.70 33.43 -3.96
CA TYR A 70 -6.22 32.14 -4.43
C TYR A 70 -4.70 32.02 -4.22
N ASP A 71 -4.30 31.06 -3.38
CA ASP A 71 -2.89 30.72 -3.15
C ASP A 71 -2.65 29.25 -3.51
N PRO A 72 -2.08 28.95 -4.70
CA PRO A 72 -1.84 27.59 -5.15
C PRO A 72 -0.81 26.85 -4.28
N LYS A 73 0.09 27.56 -3.61
CA LYS A 73 1.17 26.98 -2.77
C LYS A 73 0.75 26.76 -1.32
N PHE A 74 -0.43 27.26 -0.93
CA PHE A 74 -0.92 27.10 0.44
C PHE A 74 -1.04 25.63 0.85
N MET A 75 -1.44 24.76 -0.07
CA MET A 75 -1.59 23.32 0.20
C MET A 75 -0.26 22.64 0.53
N ASP A 76 0.84 23.07 -0.13
CA ASP A 76 2.17 22.54 0.16
C ASP A 76 2.61 22.91 1.59
N THR A 77 2.26 24.12 2.03
CA THR A 77 2.53 24.59 3.39
C THR A 77 1.62 23.89 4.41
N PHE A 78 0.33 23.74 4.10
CA PHE A 78 -0.66 23.10 4.97
C PHE A 78 -0.35 21.62 5.24
N PHE A 79 0.10 20.90 4.20
CA PHE A 79 0.51 19.50 4.30
C PHE A 79 1.97 19.31 4.68
N ASN A 80 2.72 20.38 4.96
CA ASN A 80 4.09 20.26 5.44
C ASN A 80 4.10 19.66 6.85
N SER A 81 4.32 18.35 6.92
CA SER A 81 4.41 17.58 8.16
C SER A 81 5.84 17.57 8.71
N LEU A 82 5.95 17.43 10.03
CA LEU A 82 7.24 17.29 10.73
C LEU A 82 7.91 15.93 10.45
N PHE A 83 7.15 14.96 9.95
CA PHE A 83 7.64 13.67 9.50
C PHE A 83 7.63 13.59 7.97
N ILE A 84 8.59 12.85 7.43
CA ILE A 84 8.69 12.52 6.01
C ILE A 84 7.86 11.27 5.79
N THR A 85 6.82 11.37 4.96
CA THR A 85 6.11 10.19 4.46
C THR A 85 6.97 9.56 3.38
N PRO A 86 7.48 8.32 3.57
CA PRO A 86 8.26 7.65 2.55
C PRO A 86 7.41 7.47 1.28
N ASN A 87 8.00 7.72 0.13
CA ASN A 87 7.35 7.52 -1.16
C ASN A 87 8.15 6.53 -2.00
N LYS A 88 7.83 5.25 -1.81
CA LYS A 88 8.44 4.15 -2.54
C LYS A 88 8.34 4.34 -4.07
N GLY A 89 7.20 4.84 -4.58
CA GLY A 89 7.00 5.04 -6.01
C GLY A 89 7.92 6.12 -6.60
N ALA A 90 8.14 7.21 -5.85
CA ALA A 90 9.10 8.23 -6.25
C ALA A 90 10.54 7.70 -6.22
N ALA A 91 10.90 6.88 -5.23
CA ALA A 91 12.21 6.24 -5.17
C ALA A 91 12.43 5.25 -6.32
N GLU A 92 11.43 4.43 -6.66
CA GLU A 92 11.46 3.52 -7.82
C GLU A 92 11.66 4.29 -9.13
N LEU A 93 10.93 5.39 -9.33
CA LEU A 93 11.05 6.24 -10.52
C LEU A 93 12.43 6.88 -10.63
N ALA A 94 12.92 7.50 -9.54
CA ALA A 94 14.23 8.13 -9.51
C ALA A 94 15.36 7.13 -9.82
N LEU A 95 15.24 5.88 -9.36
CA LEU A 95 16.20 4.84 -9.68
C LEU A 95 16.15 4.42 -11.15
N ILE A 96 14.96 4.31 -11.73
CA ILE A 96 14.79 3.99 -13.15
C ILE A 96 15.37 5.11 -14.03
N GLU A 97 15.09 6.37 -13.69
CA GLU A 97 15.63 7.54 -14.40
C GLU A 97 17.17 7.58 -14.32
N ARG A 98 17.72 7.27 -13.15
CA ARG A 98 19.18 7.13 -12.97
C ARG A 98 19.77 6.01 -13.84
N ASP A 99 19.14 4.84 -13.87
CA ASP A 99 19.59 3.71 -14.70
C ASP A 99 19.59 4.03 -16.19
N MET A 100 18.56 4.74 -16.65
CA MET A 100 18.47 5.22 -18.04
C MET A 100 19.51 6.29 -18.38
N ALA A 101 19.96 7.09 -17.41
CA ALA A 101 20.99 8.11 -17.63
C ALA A 101 22.41 7.52 -17.61
N GLU A 102 22.66 6.49 -16.79
CA GLU A 102 23.99 5.91 -16.59
C GLU A 102 24.34 4.78 -17.58
N THR A 103 23.37 4.20 -18.30
CA THR A 103 23.60 3.01 -19.13
C THR A 103 22.89 3.04 -20.49
N ASN A 104 23.53 2.46 -21.51
CA ASN A 104 22.94 2.25 -22.83
C ASN A 104 21.98 1.05 -22.90
N GLU A 105 22.07 0.12 -21.93
CA GLU A 105 21.20 -1.06 -21.79
C GLU A 105 20.48 -1.02 -20.44
N PRO A 106 19.43 -0.18 -20.30
CA PRO A 106 18.71 -0.03 -19.04
C PRO A 106 17.93 -1.30 -18.68
N GLY A 107 17.84 -1.61 -17.40
CA GLY A 107 17.16 -2.82 -16.93
C GLY A 107 17.56 -3.26 -15.53
N LEU A 108 18.68 -2.75 -15.02
CA LEU A 108 19.22 -3.09 -13.72
C LEU A 108 18.32 -2.57 -12.59
N ALA A 109 17.84 -1.33 -12.67
CA ALA A 109 16.91 -0.78 -11.69
C ALA A 109 15.62 -1.62 -11.61
N LYS A 110 15.06 -1.98 -12.77
CA LYS A 110 13.85 -2.79 -12.86
C LYS A 110 14.07 -4.21 -12.35
N LEU A 111 15.25 -4.80 -12.58
CA LEU A 111 15.64 -6.08 -11.99
C LEU A 111 15.57 -5.98 -10.46
N ILE A 112 16.30 -5.04 -9.86
CA ILE A 112 16.36 -4.86 -8.40
C ILE A 112 14.98 -4.61 -7.80
N ILE A 113 14.19 -3.71 -8.37
CA ILE A 113 12.83 -3.40 -7.91
C ILE A 113 11.95 -4.65 -7.89
N ASN A 114 11.94 -5.42 -8.99
CA ASN A 114 11.14 -6.64 -9.08
C ASN A 114 11.61 -7.71 -8.10
N GLY A 115 12.93 -7.87 -7.92
CA GLY A 115 13.48 -8.84 -6.97
C GLY A 115 13.12 -8.53 -5.52
N LEU A 116 13.17 -7.26 -5.13
CA LEU A 116 12.75 -6.82 -3.79
C LEU A 116 11.24 -7.00 -3.57
N GLN A 117 10.42 -6.71 -4.59
CA GLN A 117 8.98 -6.97 -4.54
C GLN A 117 8.68 -8.46 -4.37
N LEU A 118 9.42 -9.35 -5.06
CA LEU A 118 9.30 -10.80 -4.89
C LEU A 118 9.66 -11.24 -3.46
N GLN A 119 10.75 -10.71 -2.88
CA GLN A 119 11.13 -11.04 -1.50
C GLN A 119 10.06 -10.62 -0.49
N ILE A 120 9.40 -9.49 -0.70
CA ILE A 120 8.33 -9.03 0.21
C ILE A 120 7.09 -9.90 0.07
N GLU A 121 6.73 -10.25 -1.16
CA GLU A 121 5.65 -11.19 -1.42
C GLU A 121 5.93 -12.56 -0.78
N GLN A 122 7.17 -13.06 -0.87
CA GLN A 122 7.61 -14.27 -0.17
C GLN A 122 7.39 -14.16 1.34
N LEU A 123 7.82 -13.07 1.98
CA LEU A 123 7.65 -12.84 3.41
C LEU A 123 6.16 -12.69 3.79
N SER A 124 5.36 -12.00 2.98
CA SER A 124 3.91 -11.86 3.18
C SER A 124 3.18 -13.19 3.08
N TRP A 125 3.56 -14.08 2.15
CA TRP A 125 2.96 -15.40 2.06
C TRP A 125 3.36 -16.33 3.21
N GLN A 126 4.61 -16.24 3.70
CA GLN A 126 5.01 -16.91 4.95
C GLN A 126 4.16 -16.45 6.14
N ALA A 127 3.89 -15.14 6.23
CA ALA A 127 3.00 -14.58 7.25
C ALA A 127 1.56 -15.10 7.10
N TYR A 128 1.04 -15.08 5.88
CA TYR A 128 -0.32 -15.49 5.56
C TYR A 128 -0.58 -16.96 5.91
N GLU A 129 0.29 -17.88 5.48
CA GLU A 129 0.15 -19.32 5.74
C GLU A 129 0.01 -19.59 7.23
N LYS A 130 0.88 -19.00 8.05
CA LYS A 130 0.88 -19.22 9.49
C LYS A 130 -0.35 -18.60 10.16
N ASN A 131 -0.72 -17.37 9.81
CA ASN A 131 -1.87 -16.69 10.41
C ASN A 131 -3.20 -17.41 10.10
N HIS A 132 -3.23 -18.21 9.04
CA HIS A 132 -4.41 -18.96 8.61
C HIS A 132 -4.28 -20.47 8.83
N THR A 133 -3.35 -20.96 9.65
CA THR A 133 -3.25 -22.40 9.95
C THR A 133 -4.14 -22.76 11.16
N PRO A 134 -5.02 -23.77 11.06
CA PRO A 134 -5.30 -24.63 9.90
C PRO A 134 -6.08 -23.91 8.79
N MET A 135 -5.63 -24.08 7.54
CA MET A 135 -6.17 -23.34 6.39
C MET A 135 -7.56 -23.82 5.97
N THR A 136 -8.46 -22.87 5.75
CA THR A 136 -9.74 -23.11 5.08
C THR A 136 -9.52 -23.48 3.61
N GLU A 137 -10.45 -24.23 3.01
CA GLU A 137 -10.35 -24.65 1.61
C GLU A 137 -10.19 -23.48 0.62
N PRO A 138 -10.91 -22.35 0.74
CA PRO A 138 -10.67 -21.18 -0.10
C PRO A 138 -9.26 -20.61 0.07
N SER A 139 -8.76 -20.52 1.31
CA SER A 139 -7.40 -20.03 1.60
C SER A 139 -6.33 -20.94 1.01
N ARG A 140 -6.55 -22.26 1.04
CA ARG A 140 -5.65 -23.25 0.44
C ARG A 140 -5.57 -23.08 -1.07
N ARG A 141 -6.71 -22.93 -1.76
CA ARG A 141 -6.74 -22.68 -3.21
C ARG A 141 -6.01 -21.40 -3.59
N MET A 142 -6.26 -20.32 -2.85
CA MET A 142 -5.58 -19.05 -3.05
C MET A 142 -4.06 -19.19 -2.88
N MET A 143 -3.61 -19.88 -1.82
CA MET A 143 -2.19 -20.11 -1.56
C MET A 143 -1.53 -20.94 -2.65
N THR A 144 -2.18 -22.01 -3.12
CA THR A 144 -1.67 -22.82 -4.22
C THR A 144 -1.51 -22.00 -5.50
N ALA A 145 -2.52 -21.18 -5.86
CA ALA A 145 -2.44 -20.30 -7.01
C ALA A 145 -1.31 -19.27 -6.88
N ALA A 146 -1.16 -18.67 -5.69
CA ALA A 146 -0.09 -17.74 -5.38
C ALA A 146 1.30 -18.39 -5.50
N ARG A 147 1.46 -19.61 -4.97
CA ARG A 147 2.69 -20.41 -5.07
C ARG A 147 3.10 -20.68 -6.51
N THR A 148 2.16 -21.07 -7.37
CA THR A 148 2.42 -21.30 -8.80
C THR A 148 2.88 -20.02 -9.49
N SER A 149 2.18 -18.90 -9.26
CA SER A 149 2.54 -17.59 -9.82
C SER A 149 3.92 -17.13 -9.34
N LEU A 150 4.19 -17.25 -8.04
CA LEU A 150 5.44 -16.85 -7.41
C LEU A 150 6.62 -17.65 -7.96
N LYS A 151 6.48 -18.98 -8.08
CA LYS A 151 7.50 -19.85 -8.67
C LYS A 151 7.87 -19.41 -10.09
N THR A 152 6.88 -19.17 -10.95
CA THR A 152 7.13 -18.73 -12.34
C THR A 152 7.81 -17.36 -12.39
N ARG A 153 7.40 -16.41 -11.53
CA ARG A 153 8.01 -15.08 -11.49
C ARG A 153 9.45 -15.10 -10.96
N ILE A 154 9.74 -15.92 -9.96
CA ILE A 154 11.11 -16.12 -9.44
C ILE A 154 12.00 -16.73 -10.53
N ALA A 155 11.53 -17.77 -11.23
CA ALA A 155 12.30 -18.39 -12.31
C ALA A 155 12.61 -17.40 -13.44
N LYS A 156 11.63 -16.60 -13.85
CA LYS A 156 11.82 -15.54 -14.85
C LYS A 156 12.80 -14.46 -14.37
N HIS A 157 12.68 -14.05 -13.11
CA HIS A 157 13.56 -13.05 -12.52
C HIS A 157 15.01 -13.54 -12.44
N ASN A 158 15.24 -14.76 -11.95
CA ASN A 158 16.58 -15.34 -11.83
C ASN A 158 17.23 -15.56 -13.20
N LYS A 159 16.44 -15.88 -14.24
CA LYS A 159 16.94 -15.93 -15.62
C LYS A 159 17.44 -14.56 -16.09
N LEU A 160 16.64 -13.52 -15.89
CA LEU A 160 17.03 -12.14 -16.25
C LEU A 160 18.24 -11.65 -15.43
N ALA A 161 18.32 -12.02 -14.16
CA ALA A 161 19.46 -11.69 -13.31
C ALA A 161 20.75 -12.34 -13.83
N ALA A 162 20.70 -13.60 -14.28
CA ALA A 162 21.85 -14.26 -14.90
C ALA A 162 22.29 -13.56 -16.21
N GLU A 163 21.34 -13.06 -17.00
CA GLU A 163 21.62 -12.29 -18.23
C GLU A 163 22.29 -10.94 -17.93
N LEU A 164 21.80 -10.20 -16.92
CA LEU A 164 22.27 -8.83 -16.62
C LEU A 164 23.48 -8.77 -15.67
N LEU A 165 23.52 -9.63 -14.66
CA LEU A 165 24.56 -9.63 -13.62
C LEU A 165 25.64 -10.69 -13.86
N GLY A 166 25.47 -11.52 -14.89
CA GLY A 166 26.32 -12.67 -15.15
C GLY A 166 25.98 -13.90 -14.29
N PRO A 167 26.64 -15.05 -14.56
CA PRO A 167 26.37 -16.31 -13.90
C PRO A 167 26.69 -16.27 -12.41
N LEU A 168 25.97 -17.06 -11.63
CA LEU A 168 26.26 -17.26 -10.21
C LEU A 168 27.54 -18.08 -10.04
N SER A 169 28.40 -17.65 -9.12
CA SER A 169 29.54 -18.48 -8.68
C SER A 169 28.98 -19.69 -7.91
N VAL A 170 29.07 -20.88 -8.50
CA VAL A 170 28.65 -22.12 -7.85
C VAL A 170 29.71 -22.49 -6.83
N ASP A 171 29.33 -22.47 -5.56
CA ASP A 171 30.17 -22.90 -4.45
C ASP A 171 30.01 -24.43 -4.29
N ASN A 172 31.10 -25.19 -4.23
CA ASN A 172 31.10 -26.66 -4.14
C ASN A 172 30.39 -27.19 -2.88
N SER A 173 30.08 -26.32 -1.92
CA SER A 173 29.32 -26.63 -0.70
C SER A 173 27.80 -26.62 -0.86
N GLN A 174 27.27 -26.21 -2.01
CA GLN A 174 25.83 -26.15 -2.26
C GLN A 174 25.29 -27.45 -2.86
N PRO A 175 24.05 -27.85 -2.53
CA PRO A 175 23.45 -29.03 -3.12
C PRO A 175 23.43 -28.90 -4.66
N GLU A 176 23.96 -29.91 -5.36
CA GLU A 176 24.19 -29.89 -6.82
C GLU A 176 23.03 -29.24 -7.59
N GLY A 177 23.25 -28.03 -8.12
CA GLY A 177 22.33 -27.37 -9.04
C GLY A 177 21.35 -26.33 -8.48
N ASP A 178 21.44 -25.88 -7.22
CA ASP A 178 20.73 -24.66 -6.76
C ASP A 178 21.67 -23.70 -6.02
N ALA A 179 22.29 -22.77 -6.76
CA ALA A 179 23.23 -21.80 -6.22
C ALA A 179 22.60 -20.78 -5.25
N LEU A 180 21.27 -20.71 -5.21
CA LEU A 180 20.52 -19.78 -4.36
C LEU A 180 19.84 -20.50 -3.20
N PHE A 181 20.16 -21.77 -2.95
CA PHE A 181 19.46 -22.59 -1.96
C PHE A 181 19.38 -21.94 -0.57
N ASP A 182 20.50 -21.43 -0.05
CA ASP A 182 20.56 -20.82 1.29
C ASP A 182 20.21 -19.32 1.32
N THR A 183 19.86 -18.74 0.17
CA THR A 183 19.67 -17.29 0.03
C THR A 183 18.21 -16.85 0.18
N GLY A 184 17.27 -17.79 0.32
CA GLY A 184 15.85 -17.49 0.50
C GLY A 184 15.57 -16.64 1.73
N VAL A 185 14.59 -15.73 1.64
CA VAL A 185 14.16 -14.87 2.77
C VAL A 185 13.30 -15.66 3.75
N ARG A 186 13.40 -15.33 5.05
CA ARG A 186 12.66 -16.03 6.11
C ARG A 186 12.22 -15.08 7.21
N LEU A 187 10.95 -15.15 7.58
CA LEU A 187 10.47 -14.51 8.80
C LEU A 187 11.08 -15.21 10.03
N ARG A 188 11.64 -14.42 10.96
CA ARG A 188 12.20 -14.90 12.22
C ARG A 188 11.29 -14.55 13.39
N GLY A 189 11.23 -15.41 14.41
CA GLY A 189 10.52 -15.09 15.65
C GLY A 189 11.07 -13.83 16.31
N MET A 190 10.17 -12.93 16.75
CA MET A 190 10.54 -11.74 17.52
C MET A 190 10.24 -11.89 19.03
N THR A 191 9.60 -12.99 19.44
CA THR A 191 9.28 -13.30 20.85
C THR A 191 10.12 -14.49 21.33
N SER A 192 10.21 -14.68 22.65
CA SER A 192 11.03 -15.72 23.31
C SER A 192 10.60 -17.16 23.00
N LEU A 193 9.40 -17.36 22.45
CA LEU A 193 8.94 -18.65 21.93
C LEU A 193 9.05 -18.59 20.42
N GLY A 194 9.63 -19.63 19.81
CA GLY A 194 9.86 -19.81 18.37
C GLY A 194 8.58 -19.84 17.55
N GLU A 195 7.80 -18.76 17.59
CA GLU A 195 6.47 -18.62 17.01
C GLU A 195 6.50 -18.98 15.53
N TRP A 196 7.56 -18.63 14.81
CA TRP A 196 7.68 -18.80 13.36
C TRP A 196 8.55 -20.00 12.93
N GLU A 197 9.07 -20.80 13.87
CA GLU A 197 9.76 -22.05 13.56
C GLU A 197 8.76 -23.22 13.50
N THR A 198 8.09 -23.38 12.36
CA THR A 198 7.07 -24.43 12.15
C THR A 198 7.64 -25.66 11.43
N ALA A 199 6.82 -26.72 11.32
CA ALA A 199 7.12 -27.88 10.46
C ALA A 199 7.35 -27.46 8.98
N SER A 200 6.66 -26.42 8.48
CA SER A 200 6.91 -25.83 7.15
C SER A 200 8.31 -25.22 7.06
N SER A 201 8.79 -24.54 8.11
CA SER A 201 10.18 -24.07 8.17
C SER A 201 11.22 -25.21 8.21
N ARG A 202 10.84 -26.40 8.69
CA ARG A 202 11.70 -27.61 8.65
C ARG A 202 11.66 -28.27 7.26
N GLN A 203 10.50 -28.35 6.63
CA GLN A 203 10.33 -28.81 5.24
C GLN A 203 11.03 -27.88 4.24
N ALA A 204 11.09 -26.57 4.51
CA ALA A 204 11.86 -25.61 3.73
C ALA A 204 13.38 -25.87 3.73
N ARG A 205 13.89 -26.71 4.64
CA ARG A 205 15.28 -27.19 4.65
C ARG A 205 15.48 -28.42 3.76
N GLN A 206 14.41 -29.04 3.28
CA GLN A 206 14.44 -30.17 2.35
C GLN A 206 14.22 -29.67 0.91
N ARG A 207 15.09 -30.07 0.00
CA ARG A 207 15.08 -29.60 -1.40
C ARG A 207 13.81 -29.97 -2.16
N SER A 208 13.27 -31.16 -1.96
CA SER A 208 12.12 -31.70 -2.71
C SER A 208 10.77 -31.14 -2.26
N THR A 209 10.65 -30.65 -1.03
CA THR A 209 9.39 -30.17 -0.43
C THR A 209 9.38 -28.66 -0.19
N ARG A 210 10.43 -27.96 -0.63
CA ARG A 210 10.58 -26.52 -0.46
C ARG A 210 9.48 -25.76 -1.21
N GLN A 211 8.74 -24.96 -0.47
CA GLN A 211 7.70 -24.10 -1.02
C GLN A 211 8.31 -22.83 -1.67
N PRO A 212 7.64 -22.24 -2.67
CA PRO A 212 8.15 -21.06 -3.41
C PRO A 212 8.45 -19.83 -2.55
N GLU A 213 7.81 -19.68 -1.39
CA GLU A 213 8.07 -18.55 -0.47
C GLU A 213 9.48 -18.59 0.11
N PHE A 214 10.14 -19.74 0.04
CA PHE A 214 11.49 -19.92 0.55
C PHE A 214 12.54 -19.91 -0.54
N TYR A 215 12.19 -19.83 -1.83
CA TYR A 215 13.16 -19.87 -2.94
C TYR A 215 14.09 -18.65 -2.90
N GLY A 216 15.32 -18.81 -3.37
CA GLY A 216 16.24 -17.69 -3.50
C GLY A 216 15.88 -16.82 -4.71
N VAL A 217 15.96 -15.51 -4.51
CA VAL A 217 15.79 -14.49 -5.56
C VAL A 217 17.18 -13.93 -5.84
N ASP A 218 17.64 -13.99 -7.09
CA ASP A 218 18.97 -13.54 -7.50
C ASP A 218 19.09 -12.02 -7.45
N LEU A 219 19.53 -11.54 -6.29
CA LEU A 219 19.87 -10.15 -6.02
C LEU A 219 21.34 -10.07 -5.59
N PRO A 220 21.99 -8.89 -5.70
CA PRO A 220 23.34 -8.68 -5.17
C PRO A 220 23.52 -9.21 -3.74
N SER A 221 22.58 -8.98 -2.81
CA SER A 221 22.65 -9.53 -1.44
C SER A 221 22.52 -11.05 -1.32
N ALA A 222 22.10 -11.74 -2.38
CA ALA A 222 22.07 -13.20 -2.45
C ALA A 222 23.38 -13.76 -3.03
N ARG A 223 24.16 -12.95 -3.74
CA ARG A 223 25.46 -13.33 -4.31
C ARG A 223 26.51 -13.23 -3.21
N LYS A 224 27.18 -14.35 -2.92
CA LYS A 224 28.25 -14.39 -1.90
C LYS A 224 29.49 -13.64 -2.39
N GLY A 225 30.20 -12.99 -1.49
CA GLY A 225 31.47 -12.31 -1.76
C GLY A 225 31.32 -10.83 -2.10
N LYS A 226 32.46 -10.16 -2.35
CA LYS A 226 32.49 -8.74 -2.69
C LYS A 226 32.11 -8.53 -4.15
N MET A 227 31.36 -7.48 -4.44
CA MET A 227 31.01 -7.07 -5.80
C MET A 227 32.28 -6.65 -6.54
N GLY A 228 32.81 -7.57 -7.35
CA GLY A 228 34.10 -7.43 -8.04
C GLY A 228 34.01 -6.83 -9.44
N SER A 229 32.81 -6.62 -9.98
CA SER A 229 32.60 -5.93 -11.27
C SER A 229 31.82 -4.64 -11.07
N GLU A 230 31.99 -3.69 -11.99
CA GLU A 230 31.28 -2.40 -11.96
C GLU A 230 29.77 -2.60 -12.00
N ILE A 231 29.27 -3.50 -12.86
CA ILE A 231 27.84 -3.80 -12.97
C ILE A 231 27.28 -4.37 -11.65
N LEU A 232 28.00 -5.30 -11.00
CA LEU A 232 27.58 -5.86 -9.73
C LEU A 232 27.63 -4.83 -8.60
N ALA A 233 28.63 -3.94 -8.60
CA ALA A 233 28.72 -2.85 -7.63
C ALA A 233 27.58 -1.83 -7.81
N ARG A 234 27.25 -1.45 -9.05
CA ARG A 234 26.08 -0.62 -9.35
C ARG A 234 24.79 -1.29 -8.92
N ALA A 235 24.64 -2.59 -9.21
CA ALA A 235 23.47 -3.37 -8.79
C ALA A 235 23.33 -3.40 -7.25
N GLY A 236 24.45 -3.59 -6.54
CA GLY A 236 24.49 -3.56 -5.07
C GLY A 236 24.11 -2.18 -4.52
N ALA A 237 24.60 -1.09 -5.13
CA ALA A 237 24.21 0.27 -4.77
C ALA A 237 22.70 0.51 -4.98
N TYR A 238 22.15 0.07 -6.11
CA TYR A 238 20.71 0.14 -6.39
C TYR A 238 19.88 -0.66 -5.39
N GLU A 239 20.35 -1.85 -5.01
CA GLU A 239 19.69 -2.66 -3.99
C GLU A 239 19.71 -1.97 -2.63
N ILE A 240 20.84 -1.40 -2.21
CA ILE A 240 20.95 -0.62 -0.98
C ILE A 240 19.97 0.56 -0.99
N TYR A 241 20.00 1.38 -2.04
CA TYR A 241 19.15 2.55 -2.17
C TYR A 241 17.67 2.19 -2.06
N MET A 242 17.24 1.13 -2.76
CA MET A 242 15.85 0.69 -2.67
C MET A 242 15.53 0.14 -1.28
N ARG A 243 16.38 -0.71 -0.71
CA ARG A 243 16.13 -1.28 0.61
C ARG A 243 16.01 -0.20 1.68
N GLU A 244 16.84 0.84 1.65
CA GLU A 244 16.74 1.98 2.56
C GLU A 244 15.34 2.65 2.48
N ASN A 245 14.88 2.93 1.26
CA ASN A 245 13.54 3.49 1.02
C ASN A 245 12.41 2.55 1.48
N TRP A 246 12.59 1.24 1.29
CA TRP A 246 11.65 0.24 1.81
C TRP A 246 11.68 0.14 3.33
N LEU A 247 12.85 0.22 3.98
CA LEU A 247 12.95 0.25 5.44
C LEU A 247 12.18 1.46 5.99
N ALA A 248 12.34 2.64 5.40
CA ALA A 248 11.59 3.83 5.78
C ALA A 248 10.07 3.60 5.64
N GLN A 249 9.61 3.00 4.54
CA GLN A 249 8.19 2.64 4.36
C GLN A 249 7.71 1.67 5.44
N LEU A 250 8.46 0.60 5.72
CA LEU A 250 8.09 -0.41 6.72
C LEU A 250 7.99 0.21 8.12
N LEU A 251 8.92 1.09 8.48
CA LEU A 251 8.85 1.84 9.74
C LEU A 251 7.62 2.76 9.79
N HIS A 252 7.27 3.42 8.69
CA HIS A 252 6.06 4.22 8.61
C HIS A 252 4.78 3.39 8.79
N GLU A 253 4.68 2.22 8.15
CA GLU A 253 3.57 1.29 8.32
C GLU A 253 3.46 0.78 9.77
N ILE A 254 4.60 0.51 10.43
CA ILE A 254 4.64 0.16 11.86
C ILE A 254 4.06 1.30 12.70
N CYS A 255 4.50 2.55 12.49
CA CYS A 255 3.94 3.72 13.18
C CYS A 255 2.42 3.84 12.97
N LEU A 256 1.95 3.65 11.73
CA LEU A 256 0.51 3.70 11.41
C LEU A 256 -0.28 2.63 12.16
N LEU A 257 0.21 1.39 12.20
CA LEU A 257 -0.48 0.32 12.90
C LEU A 257 -0.43 0.48 14.43
N LEU A 258 0.68 0.96 14.99
CA LEU A 258 0.79 1.25 16.42
C LEU A 258 -0.24 2.30 16.87
N VAL A 259 -0.40 3.38 16.11
CA VAL A 259 -1.44 4.39 16.39
C VAL A 259 -2.86 3.80 16.34
N ASP A 260 -3.15 2.90 15.40
CA ASP A 260 -4.46 2.24 15.31
C ASP A 260 -4.71 1.25 16.46
N GLN A 261 -3.65 0.60 16.96
CA GLN A 261 -3.72 -0.21 18.18
C GLN A 261 -4.03 0.63 19.41
N VAL A 262 -3.37 1.78 19.57
CA VAL A 262 -3.66 2.73 20.67
C VAL A 262 -5.13 3.14 20.64
N ALA A 263 -5.66 3.43 19.46
CA ALA A 263 -7.07 3.76 19.27
C ALA A 263 -8.01 2.68 19.78
N THR A 264 -7.71 1.45 19.40
CA THR A 264 -8.51 0.28 19.76
C THR A 264 -8.44 0.00 21.26
N LEU A 265 -7.27 0.20 21.88
CA LEU A 265 -7.09 0.09 23.34
C LEU A 265 -7.85 1.18 24.10
N ARG A 266 -7.75 2.44 23.67
CA ARG A 266 -8.48 3.57 24.27
C ARG A 266 -9.99 3.37 24.22
N ARG A 267 -10.56 2.91 23.08
CA ARG A 267 -11.98 2.51 23.00
C ARG A 267 -12.34 1.51 24.09
N THR A 268 -11.53 0.46 24.21
CA THR A 268 -11.78 -0.61 25.21
C THR A 268 -11.83 -0.02 26.61
N ILE A 269 -10.87 0.84 26.96
CA ILE A 269 -10.75 1.44 28.30
C ILE A 269 -11.90 2.43 28.56
N GLN A 270 -12.22 3.33 27.60
CA GLN A 270 -13.26 4.36 27.73
C GLN A 270 -14.69 3.79 27.81
N HIS A 271 -14.96 2.60 27.28
CA HIS A 271 -16.26 1.94 27.44
C HIS A 271 -16.46 1.28 28.81
N THR A 272 -15.43 1.22 29.66
CA THR A 272 -15.47 0.54 30.96
C THR A 272 -15.99 1.39 32.14
N PRO A 273 -15.98 2.74 32.19
CA PRO A 273 -16.32 3.46 33.42
C PRO A 273 -17.81 3.73 33.67
N ARG A 274 -18.69 3.70 32.65
CA ARG A 274 -20.11 4.13 32.80
C ARG A 274 -21.13 3.50 31.85
N ALA A 275 -20.70 2.99 30.70
CA ALA A 275 -21.54 2.12 29.88
C ALA A 275 -21.34 0.69 30.41
N GLY A 276 -22.39 -0.13 30.50
CA GLY A 276 -22.28 -1.48 31.05
C GLY A 276 -21.18 -2.34 30.40
N PRO A 277 -20.87 -3.51 30.99
CA PRO A 277 -19.81 -4.38 30.48
C PRO A 277 -19.96 -4.61 28.97
N MET A 278 -18.86 -4.44 28.24
CA MET A 278 -18.82 -4.64 26.79
C MET A 278 -19.46 -5.98 26.45
N SER A 279 -20.34 -6.01 25.45
CA SER A 279 -20.95 -7.26 25.00
C SER A 279 -19.86 -8.29 24.67
N GLN A 280 -20.15 -9.56 24.90
CA GLN A 280 -19.22 -10.65 24.57
C GLN A 280 -18.82 -10.61 23.08
N LYS A 281 -19.74 -10.18 22.21
CA LYS A 281 -19.49 -9.98 20.76
C LYS A 281 -18.46 -8.88 20.51
N ASP A 282 -18.63 -7.74 21.17
CA ASP A 282 -17.75 -6.57 20.99
C ASP A 282 -16.37 -6.82 21.61
N THR A 283 -16.32 -7.58 22.70
CA THR A 283 -15.07 -8.02 23.35
C THR A 283 -14.27 -8.92 22.41
N ARG A 284 -14.93 -9.93 21.81
CA ARG A 284 -14.31 -10.82 20.83
C ARG A 284 -13.85 -10.06 19.58
N ALA A 285 -14.66 -9.15 19.05
CA ALA A 285 -14.30 -8.33 17.90
C ALA A 285 -13.09 -7.42 18.19
N THR A 286 -13.06 -6.80 19.37
CA THR A 286 -11.94 -5.96 19.81
C THR A 286 -10.66 -6.79 20.01
N GLN A 287 -10.77 -7.98 20.60
CA GLN A 287 -9.64 -8.88 20.78
C GLN A 287 -9.08 -9.39 19.44
N ALA A 288 -9.96 -9.75 18.49
CA ALA A 288 -9.58 -10.14 17.14
C ALA A 288 -8.84 -9.00 16.42
N LYS A 289 -9.36 -7.78 16.48
CA LYS A 289 -8.72 -6.59 15.88
C LYS A 289 -7.34 -6.31 16.50
N LYS A 290 -7.20 -6.40 17.82
CA LYS A 290 -5.90 -6.26 18.51
C LYS A 290 -4.90 -7.32 18.06
N LEU A 291 -5.34 -8.56 17.90
CA LEU A 291 -4.50 -9.67 17.44
C LEU A 291 -4.01 -9.43 16.00
N GLU A 292 -4.93 -9.07 15.09
CA GLU A 292 -4.64 -8.78 13.68
C GLU A 292 -3.65 -7.61 13.54
N GLN A 293 -3.89 -6.49 14.21
CA GLN A 293 -2.97 -5.36 14.18
C GLN A 293 -1.60 -5.74 14.75
N SER A 294 -1.56 -6.52 15.83
CA SER A 294 -0.30 -6.99 16.42
C SER A 294 0.43 -7.94 15.49
N GLN A 295 -0.28 -8.74 14.70
CA GLN A 295 0.31 -9.54 13.63
C GLN A 295 0.90 -8.65 12.53
N GLY A 296 0.16 -7.63 12.05
CA GLY A 296 0.64 -6.71 11.03
C GLY A 296 1.93 -5.98 11.43
N VAL A 297 1.96 -5.39 12.63
CA VAL A 297 3.16 -4.72 13.17
C VAL A 297 4.36 -5.69 13.20
N ARG A 298 4.11 -6.94 13.63
CA ARG A 298 5.17 -7.95 13.71
C ARG A 298 5.72 -8.34 12.34
N VAL A 299 4.84 -8.52 11.35
CA VAL A 299 5.25 -8.88 9.99
C VAL A 299 6.12 -7.78 9.39
N TYR A 300 5.73 -6.51 9.50
CA TYR A 300 6.54 -5.41 8.97
C TYR A 300 7.88 -5.26 9.69
N ALA A 301 7.92 -5.46 11.01
CA ALA A 301 9.17 -5.41 11.77
C ALA A 301 10.12 -6.57 11.39
N GLN A 302 9.59 -7.77 11.13
CA GLN A 302 10.38 -8.89 10.64
C GLN A 302 10.89 -8.66 9.23
N GLN A 303 10.07 -8.09 8.33
CA GLN A 303 10.50 -7.69 6.99
C GLN A 303 11.62 -6.65 7.07
N TYR A 304 11.49 -5.67 7.96
CA TYR A 304 12.53 -4.67 8.23
C TYR A 304 13.83 -5.34 8.68
N ASN A 305 13.78 -6.28 9.63
CA ASN A 305 14.97 -6.97 10.14
C ASN A 305 15.66 -7.82 9.07
N GLU A 306 14.90 -8.52 8.22
CA GLU A 306 15.47 -9.28 7.10
C GLU A 306 16.13 -8.34 6.08
N PHE A 307 15.49 -7.22 5.74
CA PHE A 307 16.04 -6.25 4.80
C PHE A 307 17.32 -5.58 5.31
N ARG A 308 17.31 -5.18 6.60
CA ARG A 308 18.49 -4.69 7.31
C ARG A 308 19.63 -5.70 7.27
N LYS A 309 19.35 -6.97 7.56
CA LYS A 309 20.35 -8.04 7.51
C LYS A 309 20.95 -8.19 6.12
N ARG A 310 20.13 -8.12 5.07
CA ARG A 310 20.58 -8.22 3.67
C ARG A 310 21.47 -7.05 3.27
N MET A 311 21.10 -5.82 3.63
CA MET A 311 21.93 -4.64 3.37
C MET A 311 23.32 -4.77 3.97
N LYS A 312 23.43 -5.29 5.20
CA LYS A 312 24.73 -5.51 5.86
C LYS A 312 25.65 -6.48 5.08
N GLY A 313 25.07 -7.40 4.30
CA GLY A 313 25.82 -8.38 3.52
C GLY A 313 26.29 -7.88 2.15
N ILE A 314 25.87 -6.69 1.70
CA ILE A 314 26.26 -6.14 0.40
C ILE A 314 27.57 -5.36 0.56
N GLU A 315 28.66 -5.91 0.05
CA GLU A 315 29.97 -5.26 0.07
C GLU A 315 30.51 -5.10 -1.36
N ALA A 316 30.98 -3.91 -1.72
CA ALA A 316 31.72 -3.69 -2.96
C ALA A 316 33.23 -3.87 -2.74
N ALA A 317 33.95 -4.22 -3.81
CA ALA A 317 35.40 -4.09 -3.79
C ALA A 317 35.78 -2.60 -3.58
N PRO A 318 36.89 -2.30 -2.86
CA PRO A 318 37.24 -0.91 -2.50
C PRO A 318 37.28 0.06 -3.68
N ALA A 319 37.71 -0.43 -4.86
CA ALA A 319 37.76 0.36 -6.09
C ALA A 319 36.38 0.89 -6.55
N PHE A 320 35.30 0.15 -6.31
CA PHE A 320 33.94 0.54 -6.70
C PHE A 320 33.16 1.19 -5.58
N ALA A 321 33.46 0.86 -4.32
CA ALA A 321 32.75 1.42 -3.15
C ALA A 321 32.85 2.96 -3.10
N ALA A 322 33.97 3.54 -3.52
CA ALA A 322 34.16 4.99 -3.55
C ALA A 322 33.27 5.72 -4.58
N ALA A 323 32.84 5.03 -5.64
CA ALA A 323 32.00 5.61 -6.70
C ALA A 323 30.50 5.64 -6.34
N HIS A 324 30.11 4.93 -5.28
CA HIS A 324 28.71 4.70 -4.92
C HIS A 324 28.47 5.07 -3.43
N PRO A 325 27.94 6.26 -3.13
CA PRO A 325 27.73 6.72 -1.75
C PRO A 325 26.80 5.82 -0.94
N GLU A 326 25.96 5.02 -1.60
CA GLU A 326 25.03 4.06 -0.99
C GLU A 326 25.75 3.06 -0.07
N TYR A 327 26.99 2.68 -0.39
CA TYR A 327 27.76 1.75 0.44
C TYR A 327 28.13 2.30 1.82
N SER A 328 27.98 3.61 2.05
CA SER A 328 28.12 4.21 3.38
C SER A 328 27.02 3.76 4.36
N ILE A 329 25.93 3.17 3.88
CA ILE A 329 24.82 2.70 4.71
C ILE A 329 25.26 1.66 5.74
N THR A 330 26.24 0.82 5.40
CA THR A 330 26.75 -0.23 6.29
C THR A 330 27.37 0.39 7.54
N ALA A 331 28.10 1.49 7.37
CA ALA A 331 28.62 2.27 8.49
C ALA A 331 27.49 2.92 9.31
N GLN A 332 26.37 3.32 8.69
CA GLN A 332 25.20 3.83 9.43
C GLN A 332 24.51 2.73 10.24
N ILE A 333 24.40 1.51 9.69
CA ILE A 333 23.89 0.33 10.42
C ILE A 333 24.79 0.00 11.61
N GLU A 334 26.11 0.03 11.43
CA GLU A 334 27.10 -0.22 12.49
C GLU A 334 27.07 0.85 13.58
N ARG A 335 26.84 2.11 13.23
CA ARG A 335 26.61 3.21 14.17
C ARG A 335 25.26 3.15 14.90
N GLY A 336 24.43 2.15 14.58
CA GLY A 336 23.14 1.94 15.23
C GLY A 336 22.00 2.81 14.72
N GLN A 337 22.16 3.53 13.60
CA GLN A 337 21.09 4.35 13.02
C GLN A 337 19.92 3.48 12.56
N TYR A 338 20.19 2.33 11.95
CA TYR A 338 19.20 1.30 11.66
C TYR A 338 19.42 0.16 12.64
N ALA A 339 18.94 0.29 13.88
CA ALA A 339 19.00 -0.79 14.85
C ALA A 339 18.04 -1.94 14.47
N GLU A 340 18.26 -3.13 15.03
CA GLU A 340 17.34 -4.26 14.89
C GLU A 340 16.07 -4.00 15.70
N LEU A 341 14.90 -4.22 15.11
CA LEU A 341 13.63 -4.08 15.83
C LEU A 341 13.42 -5.29 16.73
N THR A 342 13.25 -5.02 18.01
CA THR A 342 12.90 -6.02 19.03
C THR A 342 11.41 -5.96 19.36
N PHE A 343 10.90 -6.98 20.05
CA PHE A 343 9.52 -6.96 20.55
C PHE A 343 9.22 -5.75 21.46
N HIS A 344 10.22 -5.27 22.22
CA HIS A 344 10.05 -4.13 23.10
C HIS A 344 9.84 -2.82 22.33
N ASP A 345 10.49 -2.66 21.17
CA ASP A 345 10.35 -1.45 20.34
C ASP A 345 8.95 -1.32 19.74
N ILE A 346 8.33 -2.44 19.39
CA ILE A 346 7.01 -2.49 18.72
C ILE A 346 5.85 -2.77 19.67
N LYS A 347 6.10 -2.80 20.98
CA LYS A 347 5.04 -3.00 21.97
C LYS A 347 4.19 -1.73 22.03
N CYS A 348 2.88 -1.88 21.84
CA CYS A 348 1.94 -0.79 22.05
C CYS A 348 1.68 -0.63 23.55
N ASP A 349 2.09 0.50 24.11
CA ASP A 349 1.80 0.89 25.49
C ASP A 349 0.89 2.11 25.49
N VAL A 350 -0.33 1.96 26.03
CA VAL A 350 -1.33 3.04 26.06
C VAL A 350 -0.82 4.27 26.80
N THR A 351 0.03 4.08 27.80
CA THR A 351 0.67 5.18 28.56
C THR A 351 1.74 5.88 27.72
N ALA A 352 2.48 5.13 26.92
CA ALA A 352 3.50 5.64 25.99
C ALA A 352 2.91 6.25 24.72
N TYR A 353 1.58 6.32 24.57
CA TYR A 353 0.88 7.06 23.50
C TYR A 353 -0.19 7.98 24.09
N ASP A 354 -0.02 8.41 25.35
CA ASP A 354 -0.95 9.36 25.95
C ASP A 354 -0.68 10.81 25.56
N ILE A 355 -1.26 11.23 24.43
CA ILE A 355 -1.23 12.63 23.96
C ILE A 355 -1.96 13.59 24.95
N MET A 356 -2.68 13.06 25.94
CA MET A 356 -3.51 13.84 26.88
C MET A 356 -2.90 13.95 28.29
N GLY A 357 -1.70 13.40 28.53
CA GLY A 357 -1.08 13.31 29.85
C GLY A 357 0.23 14.10 30.01
N ASN A 358 0.52 14.55 31.24
CA ASN A 358 1.71 15.33 31.62
C ASN A 358 2.96 14.47 31.91
N GLY A 359 3.15 13.36 31.18
CA GLY A 359 4.18 12.35 31.47
C GLY A 359 5.49 12.54 30.69
N GLN A 360 6.58 11.91 31.17
CA GLN A 360 7.84 11.74 30.43
C GLN A 360 7.63 10.76 29.27
N PHE A 361 7.00 11.24 28.20
CA PHE A 361 6.75 10.50 26.97
C PHE A 361 8.06 10.34 26.17
N LYS A 362 8.42 9.10 25.84
CA LYS A 362 9.58 8.80 24.99
C LYS A 362 9.19 7.82 23.88
N LEU A 363 9.30 8.27 22.63
CA LEU A 363 9.06 7.45 21.45
C LEU A 363 10.18 6.42 21.28
N PRO A 364 9.86 5.21 20.78
CA PRO A 364 10.88 4.28 20.30
C PRO A 364 11.78 4.93 19.26
N TRP A 365 13.05 4.52 19.23
CA TRP A 365 14.12 5.15 18.43
C TRP A 365 13.78 5.32 16.94
N PHE A 366 13.00 4.39 16.37
CA PHE A 366 12.68 4.37 14.94
C PHE A 366 11.67 5.45 14.51
N TRP A 367 10.88 6.02 15.44
CA TRP A 367 9.88 7.06 15.11
C TRP A 367 10.51 8.32 14.53
N LYS A 368 11.71 8.66 14.99
CA LYS A 368 12.44 9.86 14.57
C LYS A 368 13.42 9.63 13.42
N LEU A 369 13.51 8.41 12.89
CA LEU A 369 14.33 8.18 11.70
C LEU A 369 13.79 8.91 10.47
N THR A 370 12.47 9.07 10.39
CA THR A 370 11.80 9.80 9.30
C THR A 370 11.43 11.23 9.71
N ALA A 371 11.90 11.72 10.85
CA ALA A 371 11.68 13.11 11.24
C ALA A 371 12.49 14.06 10.36
N ARG A 372 11.86 15.15 9.90
CA ARG A 372 12.56 16.23 9.17
C ARG A 372 13.59 16.92 10.06
N ASP A 373 13.29 17.04 11.34
CA ASP A 373 14.17 17.59 12.36
C ASP A 373 14.17 16.67 13.59
N LYS A 374 15.35 16.12 13.90
CA LYS A 374 15.56 15.18 15.01
C LYS A 374 15.51 15.87 16.38
N SER A 375 15.63 17.20 16.43
CA SER A 375 15.62 18.00 17.66
C SER A 375 14.21 18.28 18.21
N ILE A 376 13.17 18.07 17.39
CA ILE A 376 11.76 18.24 17.79
C ILE A 376 11.44 17.33 18.98
N SER A 377 10.71 17.82 19.98
CA SER A 377 10.29 16.98 21.12
C SER A 377 9.35 15.86 20.67
N ASP A 378 9.38 14.73 21.38
CA ASP A 378 8.55 13.57 21.06
C ASP A 378 7.05 13.94 21.05
N ASP A 379 6.62 14.79 21.98
CA ASP A 379 5.24 15.28 22.09
C ASP A 379 4.78 16.06 20.85
N VAL A 380 5.61 16.98 20.37
CA VAL A 380 5.28 17.79 19.19
C VAL A 380 5.25 16.91 17.94
N PHE A 381 6.19 15.98 17.82
CA PHE A 381 6.25 15.04 16.72
C PHE A 381 5.00 14.15 16.65
N ILE A 382 4.61 13.54 17.78
CA ILE A 382 3.44 12.65 17.80
C ILE A 382 2.14 13.44 17.57
N GLN A 383 2.01 14.65 18.13
CA GLN A 383 0.84 15.50 17.90
C GLN A 383 0.66 15.86 16.43
N ASP A 384 1.75 16.21 15.71
CA ASP A 384 1.68 16.47 14.28
C ASP A 384 1.34 15.21 13.47
N PHE A 385 1.86 14.04 13.88
CA PHE A 385 1.49 12.76 13.28
C PHE A 385 -0.02 12.49 13.38
N PHE A 386 -0.62 12.68 14.56
CA PHE A 386 -2.07 12.54 14.75
C PHE A 386 -2.87 13.58 13.99
N ARG A 387 -2.41 14.85 13.97
CA ARG A 387 -3.02 15.93 13.18
C ARG A 387 -3.09 15.54 11.71
N MET A 388 -1.96 15.18 11.10
CA MET A 388 -1.88 14.84 9.68
C MET A 388 -2.72 13.63 9.33
N ARG A 389 -2.74 12.61 10.19
CA ARG A 389 -3.59 11.43 9.98
C ARG A 389 -5.08 11.77 10.04
N TRP A 390 -5.50 12.61 10.98
CA TRP A 390 -6.89 13.05 11.07
C TRP A 390 -7.29 13.89 9.85
N ILE A 391 -6.44 14.84 9.43
CA ILE A 391 -6.66 15.65 8.22
C ILE A 391 -6.79 14.76 6.99
N ASN A 392 -5.88 13.80 6.80
CA ASN A 392 -5.93 12.87 5.67
C ASN A 392 -7.20 12.00 5.67
N ALA A 393 -7.65 11.55 6.85
CA ALA A 393 -8.89 10.80 6.97
C ALA A 393 -10.12 11.65 6.62
N ARG A 394 -10.17 12.91 7.10
CA ARG A 394 -11.26 13.86 6.80
C ARG A 394 -11.30 14.21 5.32
N VAL A 395 -10.19 14.68 4.75
CA VAL A 395 -10.10 15.04 3.32
C VAL A 395 -10.38 13.82 2.42
N GLY A 396 -9.95 12.63 2.85
CA GLY A 396 -10.29 11.39 2.18
C GLY A 396 -11.80 11.15 2.16
N LEU A 397 -12.50 11.36 3.27
CA LEU A 397 -13.95 11.23 3.32
C LEU A 397 -14.64 12.27 2.42
N ASP A 398 -14.24 13.55 2.52
CA ASP A 398 -14.78 14.63 1.70
C ASP A 398 -14.67 14.30 0.19
N ARG A 399 -13.48 13.84 -0.25
CA ARG A 399 -13.27 13.41 -1.63
C ARG A 399 -14.15 12.22 -2.02
N SER A 400 -14.38 11.28 -1.10
CA SER A 400 -15.28 10.16 -1.37
C SER A 400 -16.72 10.61 -1.55
N ASP A 401 -17.17 11.57 -0.74
CA ASP A 401 -18.49 12.17 -0.84
C ASP A 401 -18.66 12.92 -2.17
N GLU A 402 -17.66 13.70 -2.58
CA GLU A 402 -17.61 14.35 -3.89
C GLU A 402 -17.67 13.34 -5.05
N GLU A 403 -16.82 12.30 -5.01
CA GLU A 403 -16.79 11.28 -6.06
C GLU A 403 -18.13 10.53 -6.18
N ILE A 404 -18.82 10.28 -5.06
CA ILE A 404 -20.14 9.66 -5.05
C ILE A 404 -21.20 10.61 -5.61
N ALA A 405 -21.18 11.89 -5.22
CA ALA A 405 -22.10 12.89 -5.75
C ALA A 405 -21.96 13.04 -7.28
N VAL A 406 -20.71 13.08 -7.78
CA VAL A 406 -20.43 13.12 -9.22
C VAL A 406 -20.94 11.86 -9.90
N LEU A 407 -20.70 10.67 -9.34
CA LEU A 407 -21.20 9.42 -9.92
C LEU A 407 -22.73 9.35 -9.95
N MET A 408 -23.41 9.86 -8.92
CA MET A 408 -24.87 9.96 -8.90
C MET A 408 -25.38 10.90 -10.01
N ALA A 409 -24.72 12.06 -10.19
CA ALA A 409 -25.04 12.97 -11.28
C ALA A 409 -24.77 12.34 -12.66
N GLU A 410 -23.65 11.61 -12.82
CA GLU A 410 -23.36 10.84 -14.03
C GLU A 410 -24.42 9.78 -14.31
N MET A 411 -24.88 9.04 -13.31
CA MET A 411 -25.96 8.06 -13.45
C MET A 411 -27.27 8.71 -13.90
N ASP A 412 -27.64 9.86 -13.33
CA ASP A 412 -28.83 10.61 -13.75
C ASP A 412 -28.70 11.13 -15.19
N MET A 413 -27.53 11.65 -15.56
CA MET A 413 -27.24 12.07 -16.95
C MET A 413 -27.34 10.90 -17.93
N ILE A 414 -26.85 9.71 -17.57
CA ILE A 414 -26.97 8.50 -18.39
C ILE A 414 -28.45 8.12 -18.57
N HIS A 415 -29.23 8.11 -17.48
CA HIS A 415 -30.66 7.81 -17.51
C HIS A 415 -31.41 8.78 -18.43
N ARG A 416 -31.19 10.10 -18.25
CA ARG A 416 -31.80 11.14 -19.09
C ARG A 416 -31.35 11.05 -20.54
N GLY A 417 -30.07 10.76 -20.78
CA GLY A 417 -29.51 10.57 -22.12
C GLY A 417 -30.19 9.43 -22.86
N TYR A 418 -30.43 8.30 -22.20
CA TYR A 418 -31.19 7.19 -22.80
C TYR A 418 -32.66 7.55 -23.04
N GLY A 419 -33.30 8.26 -22.12
CA GLY A 419 -34.65 8.78 -22.32
C GLY A 419 -34.75 9.69 -23.55
N HIS A 420 -33.79 10.62 -23.71
CA HIS A 420 -33.73 11.50 -24.88
C HIS A 420 -33.53 10.71 -26.19
N MET A 421 -32.65 9.71 -26.19
CA MET A 421 -32.44 8.86 -27.36
C MET A 421 -33.71 8.05 -27.71
N ALA A 422 -34.46 7.58 -26.72
CA ALA A 422 -35.74 6.91 -26.95
C ALA A 422 -36.75 7.86 -27.62
N GLU A 423 -36.88 9.09 -27.10
CA GLU A 423 -37.77 10.12 -27.65
C GLU A 423 -37.43 10.49 -29.09
N ASP A 424 -36.14 10.59 -29.42
CA ASP A 424 -35.67 10.84 -30.78
C ASP A 424 -36.09 9.74 -31.75
N TRP A 425 -36.03 8.47 -31.32
CA TRP A 425 -36.46 7.34 -32.13
C TRP A 425 -37.98 7.25 -32.26
N ARG A 426 -38.73 7.58 -31.19
CA ARG A 426 -40.19 7.73 -31.25
C ARG A 426 -40.60 8.79 -32.27
N THR A 427 -40.02 9.98 -32.16
CA THR A 427 -40.30 11.10 -33.08
C THR A 427 -40.00 10.73 -34.54
N ARG A 428 -38.94 9.94 -34.78
CA ARG A 428 -38.63 9.42 -36.13
C ARG A 428 -39.68 8.43 -36.62
N ALA A 429 -40.14 7.52 -35.77
CA ALA A 429 -41.20 6.56 -36.11
C ALA A 429 -42.49 7.30 -36.49
N GLU A 430 -42.92 8.26 -35.68
CA GLU A 430 -44.13 9.07 -35.91
C GLU A 430 -44.07 9.89 -37.21
N ARG A 431 -42.88 10.36 -37.61
CA ARG A 431 -42.69 11.07 -38.88
C ARG A 431 -42.78 10.12 -40.08
N MET A 432 -42.21 8.92 -39.96
CA MET A 432 -42.21 7.92 -41.03
C MET A 432 -43.58 7.25 -41.20
N GLU A 433 -44.38 7.15 -40.14
CA GLU A 433 -45.74 6.61 -40.16
C GLU A 433 -46.71 7.47 -40.99
N LYS A 434 -46.34 8.73 -41.28
CA LYS A 434 -47.10 9.64 -42.15
C LYS A 434 -46.73 9.51 -43.63
N LEU A 435 -45.78 8.63 -43.98
CA LEU A 435 -45.29 8.41 -45.34
C LEU A 435 -45.62 6.99 -45.80
N ASP A 436 -46.26 6.86 -46.95
CA ASP A 436 -46.59 5.55 -47.53
C ASP A 436 -45.33 4.77 -47.92
N GLY A 437 -45.30 3.45 -47.64
CA GLY A 437 -44.22 2.54 -48.02
C GLY A 437 -43.02 2.47 -47.07
N TYR A 438 -43.13 3.03 -45.85
CA TYR A 438 -42.06 3.06 -44.84
C TYR A 438 -42.33 2.16 -43.61
N GLU A 439 -43.23 1.19 -43.70
CA GLU A 439 -43.69 0.37 -42.57
C GLU A 439 -42.54 -0.37 -41.86
N ALA A 440 -41.60 -0.92 -42.63
CA ALA A 440 -40.42 -1.59 -42.08
C ALA A 440 -39.48 -0.64 -41.32
N HIS A 441 -39.40 0.62 -41.75
CA HIS A 441 -38.60 1.65 -41.08
C HIS A 441 -39.24 2.11 -39.77
N VAL A 442 -40.58 2.22 -39.74
CA VAL A 442 -41.35 2.51 -38.50
C VAL A 442 -41.13 1.41 -37.46
N LEU A 443 -41.26 0.14 -37.85
CA LEU A 443 -41.02 -0.99 -36.94
C LEU A 443 -39.59 -0.99 -36.39
N THR A 444 -38.60 -0.71 -37.25
CA THR A 444 -37.20 -0.61 -36.84
C THR A 444 -36.98 0.55 -35.85
N ALA A 445 -37.60 1.71 -36.09
CA ALA A 445 -37.49 2.87 -35.22
C ALA A 445 -38.11 2.61 -33.84
N ARG A 446 -39.30 1.99 -33.77
CA ARG A 446 -39.94 1.58 -32.51
C ARG A 446 -39.09 0.56 -31.73
N ALA A 447 -38.53 -0.44 -32.41
CA ALA A 447 -37.62 -1.39 -31.76
C ALA A 447 -36.35 -0.71 -31.18
N LYS A 448 -35.89 0.39 -31.79
CA LYS A 448 -34.79 1.19 -31.25
C LYS A 448 -35.22 2.03 -30.04
N GLU A 449 -36.41 2.62 -30.07
CA GLU A 449 -37.00 3.28 -28.89
C GLU A 449 -37.04 2.33 -27.70
N ASP A 450 -37.62 1.14 -27.86
CA ASP A 450 -37.72 0.12 -26.79
C ASP A 450 -36.36 -0.24 -26.20
N THR A 451 -35.35 -0.39 -27.07
CA THR A 451 -33.97 -0.67 -26.64
C THR A 451 -33.43 0.45 -25.75
N TRP A 452 -33.70 1.72 -26.07
CA TRP A 452 -33.25 2.86 -25.29
C TRP A 452 -34.01 3.01 -23.97
N LEU A 453 -35.33 2.74 -23.97
CA LEU A 453 -36.13 2.69 -22.75
C LEU A 453 -35.63 1.61 -21.79
N GLU A 454 -35.30 0.42 -22.31
CA GLU A 454 -34.72 -0.66 -21.50
C GLU A 454 -33.40 -0.23 -20.86
N TYR A 455 -32.53 0.47 -21.61
CA TYR A 455 -31.29 1.01 -21.05
C TYR A 455 -31.53 2.11 -20.02
N GLY A 456 -32.54 2.97 -20.24
CA GLY A 456 -33.00 3.97 -19.29
C GLY A 456 -33.42 3.36 -17.96
N GLU A 457 -34.24 2.31 -18.00
CA GLU A 457 -34.69 1.59 -16.80
C GLU A 457 -33.54 0.89 -16.07
N ARG A 458 -32.58 0.30 -16.80
CA ARG A 458 -31.38 -0.29 -16.20
C ARG A 458 -30.47 0.73 -15.54
N ALA A 459 -30.44 1.98 -16.02
CA ALA A 459 -29.63 3.06 -15.44
C ALA A 459 -30.28 3.72 -14.22
N ARG A 460 -31.61 3.62 -14.08
CA ARG A 460 -32.37 4.16 -12.95
C ARG A 460 -32.21 3.32 -11.67
N ARG A 461 -32.02 2.00 -11.81
CA ARG A 461 -31.83 1.04 -10.70
C ARG A 461 -30.39 1.01 -10.23
#